data_AF-A0A9D4JEK2-F1
#
_entry.id   AF-A0A9D4JEK2-F1
#
_cell.length_a   1.000
_cell.length_b   1.000
_cell.length_c   1.000
_cell.angle_alpha   90.00
_cell.angle_beta   90.00
_cell.angle_gamma   90.00
#
_symmetry.space_group_name_H-M   'P 1'
#
loop_
_entity.id
_entity.type
_entity.pdbx_description
1 polymer ?
#
loop_
_entity_poly.entity_id
_entity_poly.type
_entity_poly.pdbx_seq_one_letter_code
_entity_poly.pdbx_strand_id
1 'polypeptide(L)'
;MGKSRAEIQKAYRERLKEKNKEDYLKRERERKRRNYVSSHQLSERDREERNRRNRANLREFYARKRAERAHQDSSQTSGYESRGSVEDTGLETSDERHTRNGGNETDRGRLLVRLDFNEINRGRQKAALKRWKRDRSAAVSRVRILEQERDKLKTKLKSTQRALQRVRKSTEST
;
A
#
# COMPACT_ATOMS: atom_id res chain seq x y z
N MET A 1 -2.94 -3.31 -48.86
CA MET A 1 -4.27 -3.68 -48.31
C MET A 1 -4.82 -2.49 -47.54
N GLY A 2 -6.04 -2.05 -47.85
CA GLY A 2 -6.69 -0.94 -47.14
C GLY A 2 -7.08 -1.33 -45.72
N LYS A 3 -7.03 -0.38 -44.78
CA LYS A 3 -7.50 -0.59 -43.40
C LYS A 3 -8.98 -0.91 -43.39
N SER A 4 -9.40 -1.82 -42.51
CA SER A 4 -10.81 -2.19 -42.37
C SER A 4 -11.63 -1.01 -41.85
N ARG A 5 -12.93 -0.97 -42.19
CA ARG A 5 -13.86 0.07 -41.70
C ARG A 5 -13.85 0.19 -40.18
N ALA A 6 -13.71 -0.92 -39.45
CA ALA A 6 -13.61 -0.93 -38.00
C ALA A 6 -12.32 -0.27 -37.49
N GLU A 7 -11.20 -0.48 -38.17
CA GLU A 7 -9.91 0.12 -37.83
C GLU A 7 -9.92 1.62 -38.11
N ILE A 8 -10.52 2.04 -39.23
CA ILE A 8 -10.69 3.46 -39.57
C ILE A 8 -11.54 4.17 -38.50
N GLN A 9 -12.64 3.56 -38.06
CA GLN A 9 -13.48 4.10 -36.99
C GLN A 9 -12.78 4.12 -35.63
N LYS A 10 -11.98 3.08 -35.32
CA LYS A 10 -11.18 3.04 -34.08
C LYS A 10 -10.17 4.19 -34.06
N ALA A 11 -9.41 4.36 -35.13
CA ALA A 11 -8.44 5.45 -35.27
C ALA A 11 -9.11 6.83 -35.19
N TYR A 12 -10.29 6.99 -35.79
CA TYR A 12 -11.07 8.23 -35.69
C TYR A 12 -11.49 8.54 -34.24
N ARG A 13 -11.96 7.54 -33.49
CA ARG A 13 -12.29 7.69 -32.06
C ARG A 13 -11.06 8.04 -31.23
N GLU A 14 -9.91 7.44 -31.51
CA GLU A 14 -8.65 7.76 -30.82
C GLU A 14 -8.21 9.20 -31.09
N ARG A 15 -8.25 9.66 -32.34
CA ARG A 15 -7.97 11.07 -32.67
C ARG A 15 -8.90 12.06 -31.98
N LEU A 16 -10.20 11.75 -31.90
CA LEU A 16 -11.15 12.59 -31.17
C LEU A 16 -10.87 12.63 -29.66
N LYS A 17 -10.44 11.50 -29.08
CA LYS A 17 -10.02 11.44 -27.67
C LYS A 17 -8.75 12.23 -27.41
N GLU A 18 -7.80 12.25 -28.35
CA GLU A 18 -6.59 13.05 -28.23
C GLU A 18 -6.86 14.54 -28.39
N LYS A 19 -7.68 14.93 -29.38
CA LYS A 19 -8.04 16.32 -29.64
C LYS A 19 -8.75 16.99 -28.44
N ASN A 20 -9.69 16.26 -27.82
CA ASN A 20 -10.48 16.75 -26.67
C ASN A 20 -10.21 15.93 -25.41
N LYS A 21 -8.92 15.72 -25.10
CA LYS A 21 -8.47 14.82 -24.03
C LYS A 21 -9.07 15.15 -22.66
N GLU A 22 -9.07 16.42 -22.28
CA GLU A 22 -9.57 16.84 -20.96
C GLU A 22 -11.07 16.58 -20.80
N ASP A 23 -11.88 16.95 -21.79
CA ASP A 23 -13.32 16.72 -21.77
C ASP A 23 -13.67 15.23 -21.80
N TYR A 24 -12.91 14.44 -22.54
CA TYR A 24 -13.07 12.99 -22.54
C TYR A 24 -12.74 12.40 -21.16
N LEU A 25 -11.63 12.82 -20.55
CA LEU A 25 -11.24 12.38 -19.20
C LEU A 25 -12.25 12.84 -18.14
N LYS A 26 -12.85 14.02 -18.28
CA LYS A 26 -13.91 14.52 -17.41
C LYS A 26 -15.16 13.65 -17.51
N ARG A 27 -15.63 13.37 -18.73
CA ARG A 27 -16.77 12.47 -18.98
C ARG A 27 -16.51 11.06 -18.45
N GLU A 28 -15.30 10.53 -18.63
CA GLU A 28 -14.92 9.22 -18.09
C GLU A 28 -14.88 9.20 -16.55
N ARG A 29 -14.33 10.25 -15.92
CA ARG A 29 -14.35 10.39 -14.46
C ARG A 29 -15.77 10.40 -13.92
N GLU A 30 -16.66 11.14 -14.58
CA GLU A 30 -18.06 11.23 -14.18
C GLU A 30 -18.80 9.91 -14.37
N ARG A 31 -18.61 9.23 -15.51
CA ARG A 31 -19.17 7.89 -15.77
C ARG A 31 -18.73 6.90 -14.68
N LYS A 32 -17.44 6.90 -14.34
CA LYS A 32 -16.90 6.06 -13.26
C LYS A 32 -17.51 6.41 -11.90
N ARG A 33 -17.69 7.70 -11.60
CA ARG A 33 -18.31 8.17 -10.35
C ARG A 33 -19.75 7.68 -10.24
N ARG A 34 -20.56 7.83 -11.30
CA ARG A 34 -21.97 7.41 -11.32
C ARG A 34 -22.13 5.90 -11.11
N ASN A 35 -21.22 5.11 -11.71
CA ASN A 35 -21.27 3.64 -11.63
C ASN A 35 -20.41 3.08 -10.48
N TYR A 36 -19.94 3.93 -9.56
CA TYR A 36 -19.10 3.47 -8.46
C TYR A 36 -19.96 2.82 -7.38
N VAL A 37 -19.72 1.54 -7.13
CA VAL A 37 -20.34 0.78 -6.02
C VAL A 37 -19.38 0.74 -4.85
N SER A 38 -19.85 1.14 -3.66
CA SER A 38 -19.00 1.17 -2.47
C SER A 38 -18.65 -0.24 -1.97
N SER A 39 -17.49 -0.41 -1.32
CA SER A 39 -16.96 -1.73 -0.95
C SER A 39 -17.85 -2.51 0.01
N HIS A 40 -18.60 -1.80 0.87
CA HIS A 40 -19.54 -2.41 1.82
C HIS A 40 -20.80 -2.95 1.15
N GLN A 41 -21.15 -2.45 -0.04
CA GLN A 41 -22.30 -2.90 -0.83
C GLN A 41 -21.97 -4.11 -1.73
N LEU A 42 -20.69 -4.50 -1.78
CA LEU A 42 -20.25 -5.66 -2.54
C LEU A 42 -20.32 -6.92 -1.71
N SER A 43 -20.60 -8.04 -2.39
CA SER A 43 -20.34 -9.38 -1.85
C SER A 43 -18.85 -9.55 -1.50
N GLU A 44 -18.54 -10.49 -0.61
CA GLU A 44 -17.15 -10.80 -0.26
C GLU A 44 -16.34 -11.21 -1.48
N ARG A 45 -16.91 -12.06 -2.35
CA ARG A 45 -16.30 -12.50 -3.61
C ARG A 45 -15.96 -11.34 -4.54
N ASP A 46 -16.90 -10.42 -4.76
CA ASP A 46 -16.67 -9.26 -5.64
C ASP A 46 -15.62 -8.29 -5.05
N ARG A 47 -15.61 -8.16 -3.72
CA ARG A 47 -14.63 -7.35 -3.00
C ARG A 47 -13.22 -7.93 -3.16
N GLU A 48 -13.08 -9.24 -3.03
CA GLU A 48 -11.81 -9.94 -3.25
C GLU A 48 -11.34 -9.82 -4.70
N GLU A 49 -12.24 -10.01 -5.67
CA GLU A 49 -11.89 -9.88 -7.07
C GLU A 49 -11.45 -8.45 -7.41
N ARG A 50 -12.17 -7.44 -6.91
CA ARG A 50 -11.77 -6.04 -7.07
C ARG A 50 -10.40 -5.78 -6.44
N ASN A 51 -10.14 -6.31 -5.25
CA ASN A 51 -8.84 -6.18 -4.59
C ASN A 51 -7.72 -6.87 -5.38
N ARG A 52 -7.98 -8.04 -5.95
CA ARG A 52 -7.04 -8.77 -6.81
C ARG A 52 -6.67 -7.94 -8.05
N ARG A 53 -7.66 -7.40 -8.76
CA ARG A 53 -7.45 -6.51 -9.92
C ARG A 53 -6.67 -5.26 -9.54
N ASN A 54 -7.03 -4.61 -8.42
CA ASN A 54 -6.31 -3.44 -7.93
C ASN A 54 -4.84 -3.74 -7.58
N ARG A 55 -4.56 -4.90 -6.97
CA ARG A 55 -3.19 -5.34 -6.69
C ARG A 55 -2.39 -5.58 -7.97
N ALA A 56 -3.00 -6.22 -8.98
CA ALA A 56 -2.36 -6.43 -10.29
C ALA A 56 -2.02 -5.08 -10.95
N ASN A 57 -2.99 -4.17 -11.05
CA ASN A 57 -2.78 -2.84 -11.63
C ASN A 57 -1.69 -2.05 -10.90
N LEU A 58 -1.63 -2.13 -9.56
CA LEU A 58 -0.57 -1.49 -8.78
C LEU A 58 0.80 -2.09 -9.09
N ARG A 59 0.90 -3.43 -9.18
CA ARG A 59 2.16 -4.10 -9.54
C ARG A 59 2.65 -3.66 -10.91
N GLU A 60 1.77 -3.67 -11.92
CA GLU A 60 2.10 -3.20 -13.27
C GLU A 60 2.53 -1.73 -13.28
N PHE A 61 1.80 -0.87 -12.56
CA PHE A 61 2.15 0.54 -12.45
C PHE A 61 3.56 0.74 -11.87
N TYR A 62 3.89 0.05 -10.77
CA TYR A 62 5.21 0.16 -10.16
C TYR A 62 6.31 -0.49 -11.02
N ALA A 63 6.02 -1.59 -11.70
CA ALA A 63 6.94 -2.19 -12.66
C ALA A 63 7.26 -1.22 -13.80
N ARG A 64 6.23 -0.60 -14.40
CA ARG A 64 6.41 0.41 -15.45
C ARG A 64 7.17 1.63 -14.94
N LYS A 65 6.85 2.12 -13.74
CA LYS A 65 7.58 3.24 -13.13
C LYS A 65 9.06 2.92 -12.84
N ARG A 66 9.37 1.68 -12.48
CA ARG A 66 10.76 1.22 -12.32
C ARG A 66 11.48 1.17 -13.65
N ALA A 67 10.84 0.65 -14.70
CA ALA A 67 11.40 0.62 -16.05
C ALA A 67 11.61 2.04 -16.62
N GLU A 68 10.63 2.96 -16.45
CA GLU A 68 10.75 4.38 -16.85
C GLU A 68 11.99 5.05 -16.20
N ARG A 69 12.26 4.76 -14.93
CA ARG A 69 13.46 5.27 -14.22
C ARG A 69 14.75 4.65 -14.73
N ALA A 70 14.78 3.33 -14.91
CA ALA A 70 15.95 2.64 -15.46
C ALA A 70 16.32 3.16 -16.86
N HIS A 71 15.32 3.49 -17.70
CA HIS A 71 15.56 4.10 -19.00
C HIS A 71 16.10 5.53 -18.90
N GLN A 72 15.61 6.35 -17.95
CA GLN A 72 16.18 7.67 -17.67
C GLN A 72 17.64 7.59 -17.24
N ASP A 73 17.98 6.67 -16.32
CA ASP A 73 19.35 6.46 -15.86
C ASP A 73 20.26 5.93 -16.98
N SER A 74 19.74 5.06 -17.87
CA SER A 74 20.49 4.55 -19.04
C SER A 74 20.74 5.62 -20.11
N SER A 75 19.88 6.63 -20.23
CA SER A 75 20.06 7.75 -21.17
C SER A 75 21.05 8.81 -20.68
N GLN A 76 21.36 8.82 -19.37
CA GLN A 76 22.38 9.68 -18.77
C GLN A 76 23.73 8.99 -18.57
N THR A 77 23.84 7.69 -18.84
CA THR A 77 25.06 6.88 -18.65
C THR A 77 25.68 6.44 -19.98
N SER A 78 25.85 7.38 -20.91
CA SER A 78 26.83 7.26 -22.02
C SER A 78 28.18 7.83 -21.59
N GLY A 79 28.66 7.40 -20.43
CA GLY A 79 29.92 7.85 -19.87
C GLY A 79 30.13 7.21 -18.51
N TYR A 80 31.13 6.33 -18.45
CA TYR A 80 31.69 5.71 -17.25
C TYR A 80 31.10 4.37 -16.78
N GLU A 81 31.72 3.33 -17.34
CA GLU A 81 32.16 2.08 -16.73
C GLU A 81 31.29 1.36 -15.68
N SER A 82 30.83 0.19 -16.13
CA SER A 82 30.59 -1.04 -15.38
C SER A 82 31.40 -1.18 -14.08
N ARG A 83 30.71 -1.25 -12.94
CA ARG A 83 31.17 -2.05 -11.80
C ARG A 83 30.04 -2.47 -10.87
N GLY A 84 29.87 -3.78 -10.73
CA GLY A 84 29.51 -4.40 -9.45
C GLY A 84 28.04 -4.69 -9.21
N SER A 85 27.62 -5.90 -9.60
CA SER A 85 26.68 -6.72 -8.84
C SER A 85 27.04 -6.73 -7.36
N VAL A 86 26.15 -6.25 -6.48
CA VAL A 86 26.04 -6.75 -5.09
C VAL A 86 24.58 -6.62 -4.65
N GLU A 87 23.87 -7.76 -4.60
CA GLU A 87 22.84 -7.97 -3.60
C GLU A 87 23.55 -8.02 -2.24
N ASP A 88 23.31 -7.08 -1.32
CA ASP A 88 23.29 -7.42 0.11
C ASP A 88 22.64 -6.31 0.95
N THR A 89 21.91 -6.80 1.94
CA THR A 89 21.43 -6.12 3.12
C THR A 89 22.54 -5.36 3.87
N GLY A 90 22.22 -4.26 4.54
CA GLY A 90 23.24 -3.57 5.34
C GLY A 90 22.81 -2.23 5.89
N LEU A 91 22.07 -2.28 7.00
CA LEU A 91 21.90 -1.15 7.90
C LEU A 91 23.28 -0.83 8.51
N GLU A 92 23.98 0.21 8.04
CA GLU A 92 25.08 0.81 8.81
C GLU A 92 24.69 2.20 9.28
N THR A 93 24.20 2.23 10.52
CA THR A 93 24.21 3.40 11.39
C THR A 93 25.61 3.52 11.97
N SER A 94 26.50 4.28 11.32
CA SER A 94 27.73 4.77 11.95
C SER A 94 27.44 6.13 12.56
N ASP A 95 27.01 6.07 13.82
CA ASP A 95 26.97 7.19 14.75
C ASP A 95 28.40 7.38 15.28
N GLU A 96 29.18 8.27 14.67
CA GLU A 96 30.42 8.77 15.27
C GLU A 96 30.42 10.30 15.24
N ARG A 97 30.20 10.87 16.42
CA ARG A 97 30.48 12.27 16.74
C ARG A 97 32.00 12.45 16.88
N HIS A 98 32.43 13.70 16.66
CA HIS A 98 33.78 14.27 16.84
C HIS A 98 34.65 14.23 15.57
N THR A 99 35.36 15.27 15.13
CA THR A 99 35.62 16.66 15.57
C THR A 99 36.36 17.37 14.42
N ARG A 100 36.20 18.71 14.33
CA ARG A 100 37.16 19.73 13.85
C ARG A 100 38.10 19.43 12.65
N ASN A 101 37.93 20.24 11.62
CA ASN A 101 38.93 20.83 10.71
C ASN A 101 40.04 19.93 10.14
N GLY A 102 39.93 19.63 8.85
CA GLY A 102 41.04 19.19 8.02
C GLY A 102 40.58 19.07 6.57
N GLY A 103 40.85 20.10 5.76
CA GLY A 103 40.58 20.05 4.33
C GLY A 103 41.46 19.03 3.62
N ASN A 104 40.94 18.39 2.58
CA ASN A 104 41.74 17.86 1.48
C ASN A 104 40.89 17.83 0.20
N GLU A 105 41.48 18.36 -0.85
CA GLU A 105 40.90 18.73 -2.14
C GLU A 105 40.73 17.54 -3.09
N THR A 106 39.87 16.58 -2.77
CA THR A 106 39.55 15.45 -3.68
C THR A 106 38.07 15.27 -4.02
N ASP A 107 37.21 16.24 -3.66
CA ASP A 107 35.74 16.08 -3.80
C ASP A 107 35.10 16.94 -4.92
N ARG A 108 35.83 17.24 -6.00
CA ARG A 108 35.30 18.02 -7.15
C ARG A 108 34.42 17.21 -8.12
N GLY A 109 33.50 16.39 -7.62
CA GLY A 109 32.63 15.59 -8.51
C GLY A 109 31.33 15.04 -7.94
N ARG A 110 31.03 15.18 -6.65
CA ARG A 110 29.76 14.71 -6.09
C ARG A 110 28.79 15.88 -6.00
N LEU A 111 27.77 15.88 -6.86
CA LEU A 111 26.63 16.80 -6.75
C LEU A 111 25.87 16.48 -5.45
N LEU A 112 26.23 17.14 -4.35
CA LEU A 112 25.52 17.05 -3.08
C LEU A 112 24.18 17.78 -3.21
N VAL A 113 23.14 17.05 -3.59
CA VAL A 113 21.76 17.56 -3.57
C VAL A 113 21.34 17.70 -2.11
N ARG A 114 21.40 18.93 -1.57
CA ARG A 114 20.82 19.28 -0.28
C ARG A 114 19.30 19.17 -0.38
N LEU A 115 18.76 18.01 -0.03
CA LEU A 115 17.32 17.84 0.15
C LEU A 115 16.93 18.49 1.48
N ASP A 116 15.83 19.25 1.49
CA ASP A 116 15.27 19.80 2.71
C ASP A 116 14.83 18.65 3.63
N PHE A 117 15.67 18.33 4.62
CA PHE A 117 15.43 17.27 5.60
C PHE A 117 14.06 17.39 6.29
N ASN A 118 13.50 18.60 6.34
CA ASN A 118 12.18 18.88 6.88
C ASN A 118 11.04 18.25 6.06
N GLU A 119 11.14 18.17 4.73
CA GLU A 119 10.08 17.59 3.90
C GLU A 119 10.07 16.07 3.95
N ILE A 120 11.25 15.45 3.95
CA ILE A 120 11.42 14.00 4.06
C ILE A 120 10.93 13.51 5.43
N ASN A 121 11.28 14.23 6.50
CA ASN A 121 10.86 13.88 7.86
C ASN A 121 9.34 14.07 8.07
N ARG A 122 8.73 15.12 7.50
CA ARG A 122 7.27 15.31 7.54
C ARG A 122 6.52 14.17 6.83
N GLY A 123 7.03 13.68 5.70
CA GLY A 123 6.46 12.53 5.00
C GLY A 123 6.54 11.23 5.81
N ARG A 124 7.70 10.95 6.41
CA ARG A 124 7.93 9.78 7.27
C ARG A 124 7.07 9.79 8.53
N GLN A 125 6.94 10.95 9.19
CA GLN A 125 6.09 11.11 10.38
C GLN A 125 4.60 10.90 10.07
N LYS A 126 4.10 11.42 8.94
CA LYS A 126 2.70 11.20 8.51
C LYS A 126 2.42 9.71 8.24
N ALA A 127 3.37 9.00 7.64
CA ALA A 127 3.24 7.57 7.39
C ALA A 127 3.25 6.75 8.68
N ALA A 128 4.13 7.07 9.63
CA ALA A 128 4.19 6.43 10.95
C ALA A 128 2.90 6.65 11.75
N LEU A 129 2.38 7.88 11.77
CA LEU A 129 1.12 8.22 12.44
C LEU A 129 -0.06 7.43 11.87
N LYS A 130 -0.11 7.26 10.54
CA LYS A 130 -1.17 6.48 9.88
C LYS A 130 -1.09 4.99 10.23
N ARG A 131 0.12 4.42 10.33
CA ARG A 131 0.33 3.03 10.78
C ARG A 131 -0.13 2.87 12.22
N TRP A 132 0.33 3.74 13.12
CA TRP A 132 -0.07 3.71 14.53
C TRP A 132 -1.59 3.81 14.73
N LYS A 133 -2.27 4.70 14.01
CA LYS A 133 -3.75 4.79 14.07
C LYS A 133 -4.43 3.50 13.63
N ARG A 134 -3.90 2.82 12.61
CA ARG A 134 -4.43 1.54 12.11
C ARG A 134 -4.22 0.42 13.13
N ASP A 135 -3.02 0.34 13.69
CA ASP A 135 -2.66 -0.68 14.68
C ASP A 135 -3.47 -0.50 15.97
N ARG A 136 -3.63 0.76 16.43
CA ARG A 136 -4.51 1.11 17.53
C ARG A 136 -5.96 0.68 17.27
N SER A 137 -6.50 0.99 16.08
CA SER A 137 -7.86 0.58 15.73
C SER A 137 -8.01 -0.94 15.74
N ALA A 138 -7.03 -1.68 15.20
CA ALA A 138 -7.05 -3.14 15.20
C ALA A 138 -6.97 -3.71 16.63
N ALA A 139 -6.14 -3.13 17.50
CA ALA A 139 -6.03 -3.51 18.90
C ALA A 139 -7.33 -3.29 19.66
N VAL A 140 -7.98 -2.14 19.48
CA VAL A 140 -9.29 -1.84 20.10
C VAL A 140 -10.35 -2.84 19.66
N SER A 141 -10.41 -3.17 18.36
CA SER A 141 -11.34 -4.20 17.87
C SER A 141 -11.06 -5.58 18.46
N ARG A 142 -9.79 -5.98 18.60
CA ARG A 142 -9.40 -7.25 19.24
C ARG A 142 -9.80 -7.29 20.71
N VAL A 143 -9.56 -6.22 21.46
CA VAL A 143 -9.97 -6.13 22.88
C VAL A 143 -11.48 -6.33 23.00
N ARG A 144 -12.28 -5.66 22.17
CA ARG A 144 -13.75 -5.82 22.17
C ARG A 144 -14.20 -7.26 21.88
N ILE A 145 -13.54 -7.94 20.95
CA ILE A 145 -13.83 -9.35 20.65
C ILE A 145 -13.52 -10.23 21.86
N LEU A 146 -12.34 -10.05 22.46
CA LEU A 146 -11.92 -10.80 23.65
C LEU A 146 -12.85 -10.56 24.85
N GLU A 147 -13.35 -9.33 25.03
CA GLU A 147 -14.35 -9.02 26.05
C GLU A 147 -15.66 -9.78 25.83
N GLN A 148 -16.14 -9.83 24.57
CA GLN A 148 -17.34 -10.61 24.23
C GLN A 148 -17.13 -12.11 24.44
N GLU A 149 -15.97 -12.65 24.09
CA GLU A 149 -15.62 -14.05 24.33
C GLU A 149 -15.55 -14.38 25.82
N ARG A 150 -14.89 -13.52 26.61
CA ARG A 150 -14.87 -13.63 28.07
C ARG A 150 -16.28 -13.67 28.65
N ASP A 151 -17.18 -12.80 28.19
CA ASP A 151 -18.55 -12.74 28.72
C ASP A 151 -19.37 -13.97 28.32
N LYS A 152 -19.18 -14.49 27.10
CA LYS A 152 -19.72 -15.79 26.67
C LYS A 152 -19.18 -16.95 27.52
N LEU A 153 -17.89 -16.95 27.84
CA LEU A 153 -17.30 -17.99 28.68
C LEU A 153 -17.80 -17.90 30.13
N LYS A 154 -17.97 -16.69 30.68
CA LYS A 154 -18.56 -16.51 32.02
C LYS A 154 -20.00 -17.03 32.10
N THR A 155 -20.82 -16.76 31.09
CA THR A 155 -22.20 -17.27 31.05
C THR A 155 -22.24 -18.80 30.92
N LYS A 156 -21.39 -19.37 30.06
CA LYS A 156 -21.22 -20.84 29.94
C LYS A 156 -20.74 -21.47 31.25
N LEU A 157 -19.75 -20.89 31.92
CA LEU A 157 -19.26 -21.40 33.20
C LEU A 157 -20.36 -21.38 34.27
N LYS A 158 -21.14 -20.31 34.34
CA LYS A 158 -22.25 -20.20 35.29
C LYS A 158 -23.35 -21.23 35.01
N SER A 159 -23.66 -21.49 33.73
CA SER A 159 -24.67 -22.49 33.37
C SER A 159 -24.20 -23.91 33.65
N THR A 160 -22.93 -24.24 33.37
CA THR A 160 -22.36 -25.55 33.69
C THR A 160 -22.26 -25.78 35.19
N GLN A 161 -21.86 -24.76 35.97
CA GLN A 161 -21.88 -24.83 37.44
C GLN A 161 -23.28 -25.10 38.00
N ARG A 162 -24.31 -24.43 37.49
CA ARG A 162 -25.71 -24.69 37.88
C ARG A 162 -26.17 -26.10 37.49
N ALA A 163 -25.78 -26.59 36.31
CA ALA A 163 -26.07 -27.94 35.89
C ALA A 163 -25.41 -28.98 36.82
N LEU A 164 -24.12 -28.80 37.13
CA LEU A 164 -23.38 -29.63 38.07
C LEU A 164 -24.00 -29.63 39.48
N GLN A 165 -24.43 -28.47 39.98
CA GLN A 165 -25.11 -28.38 41.27
C GLN A 165 -26.42 -29.17 41.30
N ARG A 166 -27.19 -29.17 40.21
CA ARG A 166 -28.42 -29.97 40.12
C ARG A 166 -28.13 -31.47 40.16
N VAL A 167 -27.11 -31.91 39.39
CA VAL A 167 -26.69 -33.32 39.39
C VAL A 167 -26.19 -33.75 40.77
N ARG A 168 -25.36 -32.92 41.43
CA ARG A 168 -24.87 -33.21 42.80
C ARG A 168 -26.01 -33.36 43.80
N LYS A 169 -26.98 -32.45 43.77
CA LYS A 169 -28.16 -32.53 44.64
C LYS A 169 -28.99 -33.78 44.39
N SER A 170 -29.17 -34.21 43.14
CA SER A 170 -29.89 -35.45 42.84
C SER A 170 -29.14 -36.70 43.29
N THR A 171 -27.80 -36.70 43.23
CA THR A 171 -26.99 -37.82 43.71
C THR A 171 -26.90 -37.88 45.23
N GLU A 172 -27.03 -36.75 45.94
CA GLU A 172 -27.05 -36.69 47.41
C GLU A 172 -28.42 -37.05 48.00
N SER A 173 -29.50 -36.99 47.21
CA SER A 173 -30.86 -37.32 47.65
C SER A 173 -31.27 -38.77 47.38
N THR A 174 -30.33 -39.62 46.94
CA THR A 174 -30.52 -41.05 46.68
C THR A 174 -29.66 -41.85 47.64
#